data_AF-A0AAW0MGA6-F1
#
_entry.id   AF-A0AAW0MGA6-F1
#
_cell.length_a   1.000
_cell.length_b   1.000
_cell.length_c   1.000
_cell.angle_alpha   90.00
_cell.angle_beta   90.00
_cell.angle_gamma   90.00
#
_symmetry.space_group_name_H-M   'P 1'
#
loop_
_entity.id
_entity.type
_entity.pdbx_description
1 polymer ?
#
loop_
_entity_poly.entity_id
_entity_poly.type
_entity_poly.pdbx_seq_one_letter_code
_entity_poly.pdbx_strand_id
1 'polypeptide(L)'
;GSDEAHYREEVFQLETWCRVNNLCINVKKTKEMIVDFRRNAAAMSPLYINGDMVEIVSCFKYLGVQIMDNFTWTSNTSYLLGKAHQRLYFLRRLKKA
;
A
#
# COMPACT_ATOMS: atom_id res chain seq x y z
N GLY A 1 15.87 -10.09 -9.70
CA GLY A 1 17.20 -10.72 -9.65
C GLY A 1 18.03 -10.01 -8.61
N SER A 2 18.82 -9.01 -9.02
CA SER A 2 19.68 -8.23 -8.10
C SER A 2 18.89 -7.35 -7.13
N ASP A 3 17.90 -6.60 -7.62
CA ASP A 3 17.19 -5.61 -6.80
C ASP A 3 16.34 -6.24 -5.69
N GLU A 4 15.74 -7.41 -5.95
CA GLU A 4 14.95 -8.14 -4.96
C GLU A 4 15.83 -8.64 -3.79
N ALA A 5 17.04 -9.11 -4.09
CA ALA A 5 17.97 -9.57 -3.05
C ALA A 5 18.44 -8.40 -2.17
N HIS A 6 18.75 -7.25 -2.78
CA HIS A 6 19.13 -6.04 -2.04
C HIS A 6 18.00 -5.56 -1.13
N TYR A 7 16.78 -5.47 -1.67
CA TYR A 7 15.59 -5.12 -0.91
C TYR A 7 15.37 -6.04 0.30
N ARG A 8 15.49 -7.37 0.12
CA ARG A 8 15.32 -8.33 1.20
C ARG A 8 16.38 -8.18 2.29
N GLU A 9 17.62 -7.90 1.90
CA GLU A 9 18.70 -7.63 2.84
C GLU A 9 18.40 -6.36 3.67
N GLU A 10 17.89 -5.29 3.04
CA GLU A 10 17.48 -4.08 3.77
C GLU A 10 16.35 -4.35 4.76
N VAL A 11 15.34 -5.15 4.38
CA VAL A 11 14.26 -5.54 5.29
C VAL A 11 14.80 -6.36 6.47
N PHE A 12 15.73 -7.28 6.22
CA PHE A 12 16.37 -8.07 7.26
C PHE A 12 17.21 -7.22 8.22
N GLN A 13 17.93 -6.22 7.70
CA GLN A 13 18.67 -5.26 8.53
C GLN A 13 17.74 -4.41 9.38
N LEU A 14 16.61 -3.95 8.82
CA LEU A 14 15.59 -3.22 9.56
C LEU A 14 14.97 -4.07 10.69
N GLU A 15 14.60 -5.31 10.38
CA GLU A 15 14.08 -6.27 11.36
C GLU A 15 15.09 -6.50 12.50
N THR A 16 16.35 -6.73 12.14
CA THR A 16 17.44 -6.91 13.10
C THR A 16 17.61 -5.69 13.99
N TRP A 17 17.63 -4.49 13.40
CA TRP A 17 17.73 -3.23 14.13
C TRP A 17 16.54 -3.06 15.09
N CYS A 18 15.31 -3.32 14.64
CA CYS A 18 14.13 -3.27 15.51
C CYS A 18 14.30 -4.21 16.71
N ARG A 19 14.70 -5.47 16.47
CA ARG A 19 14.88 -6.48 17.53
C ARG A 19 15.92 -6.05 18.57
N VAL A 20 17.07 -5.54 18.15
CA VAL A 20 18.14 -5.07 19.05
C VAL A 20 17.70 -3.84 19.86
N ASN A 21 16.79 -3.03 19.32
CA ASN A 21 16.25 -1.84 19.96
C ASN A 21 14.93 -2.09 20.72
N ASN A 22 14.57 -3.36 20.99
CA ASN A 22 13.32 -3.74 21.66
C ASN A 22 12.04 -3.24 20.95
N LEU A 23 12.10 -3.08 19.62
CA LEU A 23 10.97 -2.76 18.76
C LEU A 23 10.47 -4.02 18.06
N CYS A 24 9.19 -4.04 17.75
CA CYS A 24 8.56 -5.12 16.98
C CYS A 24 7.81 -4.54 15.79
N ILE A 25 8.05 -5.10 14.61
CA ILE A 25 7.32 -4.76 13.39
C ILE A 25 5.99 -5.51 13.42
N ASN A 26 4.88 -4.76 13.39
CA ASN A 26 3.55 -5.34 13.34
C ASN A 26 3.20 -5.75 11.89
N VAL A 27 3.47 -6.99 11.54
CA VAL A 27 3.27 -7.54 10.19
C VAL A 27 1.83 -7.37 9.69
N LYS A 28 0.83 -7.47 10.57
CA LYS A 28 -0.58 -7.25 10.19
C LYS A 28 -0.86 -5.83 9.69
N LYS A 29 -0.10 -4.84 10.18
CA LYS A 29 -0.19 -3.43 9.75
C LYS A 29 0.78 -3.09 8.60
N THR A 30 1.72 -3.98 8.28
CA THR A 30 2.63 -3.83 7.15
C THR A 30 1.99 -4.35 5.88
N LYS A 31 2.21 -3.65 4.76
CA LYS A 31 1.79 -4.06 3.43
C LYS A 31 2.96 -3.89 2.47
N GLU A 32 3.14 -4.86 1.60
CA GLU A 32 4.10 -4.80 0.51
C GLU A 32 3.37 -4.36 -0.76
N MET A 33 3.80 -3.26 -1.38
CA MET A 33 3.28 -2.81 -2.66
C MET A 33 4.40 -2.93 -3.68
N ILE A 34 4.23 -3.82 -4.65
CA ILE A 34 5.23 -4.11 -5.67
C ILE A 34 4.92 -3.26 -6.90
N VAL A 35 5.86 -2.38 -7.24
CA VAL A 35 5.76 -1.53 -8.42
C VAL A 35 6.70 -2.06 -9.49
N ASP A 36 6.14 -2.67 -10.54
CA ASP A 36 6.92 -3.23 -11.64
C ASP A 36 6.28 -2.92 -12.99
N PHE A 37 7.00 -2.16 -13.83
CA PHE A 37 6.57 -1.76 -15.18
C PHE A 37 7.18 -2.61 -16.29
N ARG A 38 7.94 -3.66 -15.94
CA ARG A 38 8.53 -4.56 -16.93
C ARG A 38 7.42 -5.33 -17.63
N ARG A 39 7.51 -5.48 -18.96
CA ARG A 39 6.55 -6.26 -19.77
C ARG A 39 6.42 -7.71 -19.33
N ASN A 40 7.54 -8.30 -18.90
CA ASN A 40 7.62 -9.65 -18.35
C ASN A 40 8.12 -9.55 -16.90
N ALA A 41 7.25 -9.06 -16.01
CA ALA A 41 7.52 -9.03 -14.58
C ALA A 41 7.61 -10.47 -14.05
N ALA A 42 8.71 -10.80 -13.36
CA ALA A 42 8.80 -12.06 -12.64
C ALA A 42 7.96 -11.97 -11.37
N ALA A 43 7.29 -13.08 -11.01
CA ALA A 43 6.63 -13.16 -9.72
C ALA A 43 7.69 -13.03 -8.61
N MET A 44 7.48 -12.06 -7.71
CA MET A 44 8.32 -11.93 -6.52
C MET A 44 7.96 -12.99 -5.50
N SER A 45 8.96 -13.48 -4.76
CA SER A 45 8.69 -14.41 -3.67
C SER A 45 8.02 -13.65 -2.50
N PRO A 46 7.20 -14.30 -1.66
CA PRO A 46 6.62 -13.62 -0.51
C PRO A 46 7.69 -13.06 0.44
N LEU A 47 7.41 -11.90 1.04
CA LEU A 47 8.23 -11.35 2.11
C LEU A 47 7.77 -11.90 3.47
N TYR A 48 8.73 -12.26 4.31
CA TYR A 48 8.48 -12.69 5.69
C TYR A 48 9.19 -11.74 6.64
N ILE A 49 8.51 -11.34 7.71
CA ILE A 49 9.07 -10.57 8.83
C ILE A 49 8.65 -11.28 10.11
N ASN A 50 9.59 -11.60 11.00
CA ASN A 50 9.37 -12.37 12.23
C ASN A 50 8.64 -13.72 11.99
N GLY A 51 8.83 -14.33 10.82
CA GLY A 51 8.17 -15.59 10.43
C GLY A 51 6.74 -15.44 9.90
N ASP A 52 6.15 -14.23 9.94
CA ASP A 52 4.84 -13.94 9.38
C ASP A 52 4.95 -13.39 7.95
N MET A 53 4.08 -13.85 7.06
CA MET A 53 4.01 -13.36 5.68
C MET A 53 3.45 -11.94 5.63
N VAL A 54 4.13 -11.03 4.93
CA VAL A 54 3.63 -9.69 4.64
C VAL A 54 2.62 -9.75 3.50
N GLU A 55 1.47 -9.09 3.68
CA GLU A 55 0.43 -9.03 2.65
C GLU A 55 0.87 -8.13 1.49
N ILE A 56 0.83 -8.68 0.27
CA ILE A 56 1.04 -7.93 -0.96
C ILE A 56 -0.28 -7.28 -1.39
N VAL A 57 -0.25 -5.99 -1.71
CA VAL A 57 -1.45 -5.22 -2.08
C VAL A 57 -1.25 -4.44 -3.39
N SER A 58 -2.30 -4.37 -4.21
CA SER A 58 -2.33 -3.54 -5.42
C SER A 58 -2.83 -2.11 -5.16
N CYS A 59 -3.55 -1.89 -4.06
CA CYS A 59 -4.05 -0.59 -3.65
C CYS A 59 -4.09 -0.50 -2.12
N PHE A 60 -3.58 0.59 -1.57
CA PHE A 60 -3.57 0.83 -0.13
C PHE A 60 -3.89 2.28 0.20
N LYS A 61 -4.69 2.49 1.24
CA LYS A 61 -5.02 3.84 1.72
C LYS A 61 -3.99 4.30 2.75
N TYR A 62 -3.18 5.28 2.38
CA TYR A 62 -2.20 5.91 3.26
C TYR A 62 -2.54 7.38 3.48
N LEU A 63 -2.72 7.77 4.75
CA LEU A 63 -3.04 9.16 5.16
C LEU A 63 -4.19 9.83 4.38
N GLY A 64 -5.18 9.05 3.95
CA GLY A 64 -6.35 9.57 3.21
C GLY A 64 -6.28 9.38 1.69
N VAL A 65 -5.10 9.07 1.14
CA VAL A 65 -4.87 8.87 -0.30
C VAL A 65 -4.82 7.38 -0.62
N GLN A 66 -5.52 6.96 -1.66
CA GLN A 66 -5.36 5.59 -2.19
C GLN A 66 -4.20 5.54 -3.18
N ILE A 67 -3.14 4.83 -2.80
CA ILE A 67 -1.95 4.60 -3.62
C ILE A 67 -2.14 3.28 -4.35
N MET A 68 -1.80 3.23 -5.63
CA MET A 68 -1.90 2.03 -6.46
C MET A 68 -0.52 1.60 -6.98
N ASP A 69 -0.32 0.29 -7.11
CA ASP A 69 0.90 -0.36 -7.60
C ASP A 69 1.30 0.05 -9.03
N ASN A 70 0.32 0.43 -9.85
CA ASN A 70 0.50 0.89 -11.21
C ASN A 70 0.59 2.42 -11.34
N PHE A 71 0.66 3.14 -10.21
CA PHE A 71 0.62 4.60 -10.12
C PHE A 71 -0.55 5.29 -10.87
N THR A 72 -1.62 4.54 -11.16
CA THR A 72 -2.86 5.15 -11.61
C THR A 72 -3.61 5.74 -10.42
N TRP A 73 -4.41 6.77 -10.67
CA TRP A 73 -5.24 7.42 -9.65
C TRP A 73 -6.68 6.92 -9.65
N THR A 74 -6.97 5.82 -10.34
CA THR A 74 -8.34 5.39 -10.64
C THR A 74 -9.16 5.14 -9.38
N SER A 75 -8.60 4.42 -8.40
CA SER A 75 -9.25 4.15 -7.11
C SER A 75 -9.47 5.44 -6.33
N ASN A 76 -8.41 6.24 -6.14
CA ASN A 76 -8.48 7.50 -5.39
C ASN A 76 -9.47 8.50 -6.02
N THR A 77 -9.44 8.62 -7.35
CA THR A 77 -10.33 9.52 -8.11
C THR A 77 -11.78 9.09 -7.97
N SER A 78 -12.06 7.79 -8.11
CA SER A 78 -13.41 7.25 -7.93
C SER A 78 -13.92 7.48 -6.50
N TYR A 79 -13.05 7.29 -5.50
CA TYR A 79 -13.36 7.56 -4.10
C TYR A 79 -13.72 9.04 -3.86
N LEU A 80 -12.91 9.97 -4.39
CA LEU A 80 -13.14 11.41 -4.26
C LEU A 80 -14.40 11.85 -5.03
N LEU A 81 -14.62 11.31 -6.23
CA LEU A 81 -15.80 11.61 -7.03
C LEU A 81 -17.08 11.18 -6.31
N GLY A 82 -17.11 9.99 -5.71
CA GLY A 82 -18.24 9.52 -4.90
C GLY A 82 -18.54 10.44 -3.72
N LYS A 83 -17.51 10.89 -2.99
CA LYS A 83 -17.64 11.85 -1.89
C LYS A 83 -18.20 13.20 -2.38
N ALA A 84 -17.72 13.69 -3.53
CA ALA A 84 -18.18 14.94 -4.11
C ALA A 84 -19.65 14.84 -4.54
N HIS A 85 -20.04 13.77 -5.23
CA HIS A 85 -21.43 13.52 -5.65
C HIS A 85 -22.38 13.49 -4.46
N GLN A 86 -22.02 12.79 -3.37
CA GLN A 86 -22.85 12.74 -2.17
C GLN A 86 -23.06 14.13 -1.56
N ARG A 87 -22.01 14.95 -1.45
CA ARG A 87 -22.09 16.31 -0.93
C ARG A 87 -22.94 17.22 -1.82
N LEU A 88 -22.73 17.15 -3.14
CA LEU A 88 -23.52 17.91 -4.11
C LEU A 88 -25.01 17.53 -4.07
N TYR A 89 -25.33 16.25 -3.89
CA TYR A 89 -26.70 15.80 -3.75
C TYR A 89 -27.39 16.44 -2.53
N PHE A 90 -26.74 16.46 -1.37
CA PHE A 90 -27.29 17.11 -0.18
C PHE A 90 -27.46 18.64 -0.37
N LEU A 91 -26.47 19.32 -0.96
CA LEU A 91 -26.57 20.75 -1.28
C LEU A 91 -27.75 21.05 -2.21
N ARG A 92 -27.97 20.22 -3.25
CA ARG A 92 -29.10 20.36 -4.16
C ARG A 92 -30.45 20.17 -3.46
N ARG A 93 -30.54 19.26 -2.47
CA ARG A 93 -31.77 19.06 -1.69
C ARG A 93 -32.05 20.24 -0.77
N LEU A 94 -31.03 20.77 -0.09
CA LEU A 94 -31.18 21.93 0.79
C LEU A 94 -31.63 23.18 0.03
N LYS A 95 -31.14 23.40 -1.19
CA LYS A 95 -31.59 24.53 -2.04
C LYS A 95 -33.07 24.44 -2.44
N LYS A 96 -33.67 23.24 -2.44
CA LYS A 96 -35.08 23.03 -2.81
C LYS A 96 -36.04 23.14 -1.63
N ALA A 97 -35.53 23.14 -0.40
CA ALA A 97 -36.30 23.40 0.81
C ALA A 97 -36.37 24.91 1.04
#